data_AF-A0A0N4Z9N4-F1
#
_entry.id   AF-A0A0N4Z9N4-F1
#
_cell.length_a   1.000
_cell.length_b   1.000
_cell.length_c   1.000
_cell.angle_alpha   90.00
_cell.angle_beta   90.00
_cell.angle_gamma   90.00
#
_symmetry.space_group_name_H-M   'P 1'
#
loop_
_entity.id
_entity.type
_entity.pdbx_description
1 polymer ?
#
loop_
_entity_poly.entity_id
_entity_poly.type
_entity_poly.pdbx_seq_one_letter_code
_entity_poly.pdbx_strand_id
1 'polypeptide(L)'
;MSGVNENINLSTNKFILIIILTTIIANVSWNYLINVYKYTDVCQSKWVSQRLKNNLFYCNRERGILARNIKNDNNKNNNNNNDFPFMGTQIMEVGRYSNLRDEFSYQPLIKPDDEFKFSEHEAKAVLIASKNSRQKGNFKKAQAIIENALSKSPFHTDILMEYGIILEKEETGIIQADSIYTKVLNYNPYHSEALIRRQRTLPIVQEHDNKIMKALYDKRDDFFNIRKNMAAFRRALKESYFQHVYHTVALEGNTMDYVQTRTFLETGRVVGGKSIFEHNEILGLDAALRFLNQSKIQLGEIGLDEILQIHYKVMAYVDPESAGKLRRIQVYVGGFTPPAPQYIVSEMKNFVEWLNDYDTLQMDPVELAAIAHYKLVFIHPFVDGNGRTARLLMNLILSRSGFPPIIIPLEERLNYYKTLKEANDGDLRPFIRFIVQQTDKTLQYFIDTTTANLENEDRNNAQLIH
;
A
#
# COMPACT_ATOMS: atom_id res chain seq x y z
N MET A 1 -48.23 3.92 -60.90
CA MET A 1 -49.18 4.56 -59.96
C MET A 1 -49.14 3.73 -58.69
N SER A 2 -48.32 4.13 -57.71
CA SER A 2 -48.67 5.09 -56.64
C SER A 2 -49.68 4.49 -55.68
N GLY A 3 -49.47 4.41 -54.37
CA GLY A 3 -48.42 4.93 -53.52
C GLY A 3 -48.88 4.81 -52.07
N VAL A 4 -47.92 4.56 -51.18
CA VAL A 4 -47.73 5.14 -49.84
C VAL A 4 -48.99 5.39 -48.99
N ASN A 5 -49.06 4.68 -47.85
CA ASN A 5 -49.05 5.36 -46.55
C ASN A 5 -48.65 4.41 -45.43
N GLU A 6 -47.32 4.30 -45.26
CA GLU A 6 -46.70 4.08 -43.96
C GLU A 6 -46.97 5.31 -43.10
N ASN A 7 -47.75 5.16 -42.04
CA ASN A 7 -47.79 6.12 -40.94
C ASN A 7 -48.28 5.38 -39.71
N ILE A 8 -47.35 5.00 -38.84
CA ILE A 8 -47.38 5.01 -37.37
C ILE A 8 -46.14 4.24 -36.91
N ASN A 9 -44.99 4.92 -36.86
CA ASN A 9 -43.95 4.68 -35.85
C ASN A 9 -42.82 5.74 -35.83
N LEU A 10 -43.07 6.92 -36.40
CA LEU A 10 -42.11 8.02 -36.39
C LEU A 10 -42.17 8.87 -35.10
N SER A 11 -43.21 8.72 -34.27
CA SER A 11 -43.42 9.58 -33.09
C SER A 11 -42.66 9.07 -31.86
N THR A 12 -42.63 7.76 -31.62
CA THR A 12 -41.99 7.13 -30.45
C THR A 12 -40.47 7.24 -30.52
N ASN A 13 -39.88 6.97 -31.69
CA ASN A 13 -38.42 7.10 -31.88
C ASN A 13 -37.96 8.56 -31.84
N LYS A 14 -38.77 9.52 -32.32
CA LYS A 14 -38.48 10.95 -32.15
C LYS A 14 -38.56 11.38 -30.69
N PHE A 15 -39.52 10.84 -29.91
CA PHE A 15 -39.61 11.12 -28.47
C PHE A 15 -38.40 10.58 -27.71
N ILE A 16 -37.96 9.35 -28.00
CA ILE A 16 -36.76 8.77 -27.37
C ILE A 16 -35.51 9.58 -27.75
N LEU A 17 -35.39 9.98 -29.02
CA LEU A 17 -34.26 10.80 -29.47
C LEU A 17 -34.26 12.18 -28.80
N ILE A 18 -35.42 12.81 -28.61
CA ILE A 18 -35.56 14.08 -27.90
C ILE A 18 -35.22 13.92 -26.43
N ILE A 19 -35.63 12.83 -25.77
CA ILE A 19 -35.26 12.56 -24.37
C ILE A 19 -33.74 12.35 -24.26
N ILE A 20 -33.14 11.57 -25.16
CA ILE A 20 -31.68 11.35 -25.16
C ILE A 20 -30.94 12.66 -25.43
N LEU A 21 -31.36 13.45 -26.42
CA LEU A 21 -30.75 14.74 -26.71
C LEU A 21 -30.93 15.73 -25.56
N THR A 22 -32.10 15.82 -24.93
CA THR A 22 -32.31 16.70 -23.77
C THR A 22 -31.53 16.26 -22.55
N THR A 23 -31.34 14.94 -22.34
CA THR A 23 -30.51 14.40 -21.26
C THR A 23 -29.02 14.64 -21.52
N ILE A 24 -28.56 14.49 -22.78
CA ILE A 24 -27.19 14.81 -23.18
C ILE A 24 -26.94 16.31 -23.09
N ILE A 25 -27.86 17.15 -23.57
CA ILE A 25 -27.76 18.61 -23.45
C ILE A 25 -27.77 19.02 -21.97
N ALA A 26 -28.60 18.39 -21.12
CA ALA A 26 -28.59 18.64 -19.68
C ALA A 26 -27.28 18.21 -19.03
N ASN A 27 -26.72 17.06 -19.37
CA ASN A 27 -25.43 16.58 -18.83
C ASN A 27 -24.25 17.41 -19.33
N VAL A 28 -24.22 17.79 -20.60
CA VAL A 28 -23.20 18.67 -21.18
C VAL A 28 -23.33 20.07 -20.57
N SER A 29 -24.55 20.58 -20.39
CA SER A 29 -24.79 21.87 -19.73
C SER A 29 -24.44 21.83 -18.24
N TRP A 30 -24.66 20.71 -17.56
CA TRP A 30 -24.29 20.51 -16.15
C TRP A 30 -22.77 20.37 -15.98
N ASN A 31 -22.10 19.62 -16.86
CA ASN A 31 -20.63 19.55 -16.87
C ASN A 31 -19.98 20.85 -17.32
N TYR A 32 -20.60 21.60 -18.24
CA TYR A 32 -20.15 22.93 -18.62
C TYR A 32 -20.40 23.94 -17.49
N LEU A 33 -21.53 23.87 -16.79
CA LEU A 33 -21.78 24.65 -15.57
C LEU A 33 -20.77 24.30 -14.47
N ILE A 34 -20.49 23.03 -14.20
CA ILE A 34 -19.49 22.60 -13.20
C ILE A 34 -18.09 23.09 -13.60
N ASN A 35 -17.71 22.97 -14.88
CA ASN A 35 -16.42 23.48 -15.35
C ASN A 35 -16.35 25.02 -15.30
N VAL A 36 -17.44 25.72 -15.60
CA VAL A 36 -17.54 27.18 -15.42
C VAL A 36 -17.50 27.55 -13.93
N TYR A 37 -18.09 26.77 -13.03
CA TYR A 37 -18.03 26.99 -11.57
C TYR A 37 -16.65 26.65 -10.97
N LYS A 38 -15.89 25.73 -11.57
CA LYS A 38 -14.49 25.44 -11.17
C LYS A 38 -13.53 26.59 -11.52
N TYR A 39 -13.88 27.42 -12.52
CA TYR A 39 -13.03 28.51 -13.01
C TYR A 39 -13.58 29.92 -12.78
N THR A 40 -14.84 30.09 -12.34
CA THR A 40 -15.39 31.40 -11.99
C THR A 40 -15.29 31.65 -10.49
N ASP A 41 -14.59 32.73 -10.13
CA ASP A 41 -14.38 33.18 -8.76
C ASP A 41 -15.73 33.47 -8.06
N VAL A 42 -16.27 32.47 -7.34
CA VAL A 42 -17.57 32.50 -6.63
C VAL A 42 -17.66 33.73 -5.70
N CYS A 43 -16.52 34.23 -5.23
CA CYS A 43 -16.40 35.42 -4.41
C CYS A 43 -16.86 36.69 -5.15
N GLN A 44 -16.65 36.79 -6.46
CA GLN A 44 -16.97 37.96 -7.29
C GLN A 44 -18.36 37.89 -7.97
N SER A 45 -19.02 36.72 -7.96
CA SER A 45 -20.33 36.57 -8.58
C SER A 45 -21.41 37.42 -7.90
N LYS A 46 -22.08 38.28 -8.68
CA LYS A 46 -23.25 39.08 -8.22
C LYS A 46 -24.50 38.23 -7.96
N TRP A 47 -24.52 36.97 -8.42
CA TRP A 47 -25.70 36.09 -8.38
C TRP A 47 -25.76 35.20 -7.12
N VAL A 48 -24.67 35.10 -6.35
CA VAL A 48 -24.66 34.33 -5.10
C VAL A 48 -24.97 35.25 -3.94
N SER A 49 -26.03 34.94 -3.17
CA SER A 49 -26.47 35.79 -2.06
C SER A 49 -25.38 35.95 -0.99
N GLN A 50 -25.28 37.15 -0.42
CA GLN A 50 -24.27 37.48 0.59
C GLN A 50 -24.34 36.56 1.83
N ARG A 51 -25.53 36.01 2.12
CA ARG A 51 -25.78 35.09 3.23
C ARG A 51 -25.17 33.70 3.00
N LEU A 52 -25.19 33.20 1.75
CA LEU A 52 -24.50 31.96 1.37
C LEU A 52 -22.98 32.13 1.39
N LYS A 53 -22.48 33.28 0.90
CA LYS A 53 -21.06 33.61 0.92
C LYS A 53 -20.48 33.61 2.34
N ASN A 54 -21.20 34.18 3.31
CA ASN A 54 -20.70 34.31 4.68
C ASN A 54 -20.79 33.02 5.53
N ASN A 55 -21.66 32.07 5.15
CA ASN A 55 -21.91 30.87 5.93
C ASN A 55 -21.08 29.64 5.51
N LEU A 56 -20.70 29.53 4.23
CA LEU A 56 -20.05 28.31 3.70
C LEU A 56 -18.60 28.50 3.26
N PHE A 57 -18.17 29.72 2.94
CA PHE A 57 -16.87 29.96 2.30
C PHE A 57 -16.15 31.18 2.90
N TYR A 58 -14.82 31.13 3.05
CA TYR A 58 -14.01 32.32 3.31
C TYR A 58 -13.28 32.71 2.03
N CYS A 59 -13.56 33.91 1.52
CA CYS A 59 -12.97 34.43 0.29
C CYS A 59 -11.64 35.13 0.59
N ASN A 60 -10.51 34.50 0.25
CA ASN A 60 -9.19 35.12 0.31
C ASN A 60 -8.76 35.62 -1.08
N ARG A 61 -8.48 36.92 -1.21
CA ARG A 61 -8.16 37.57 -2.51
C ARG A 61 -6.92 37.02 -3.22
N GLU A 62 -6.02 36.31 -2.53
CA GLU A 62 -4.80 35.74 -3.14
C GLU A 62 -4.83 34.22 -3.30
N ARG A 63 -5.75 33.50 -2.65
CA ARG A 63 -5.73 32.02 -2.57
C ARG A 63 -7.06 31.34 -2.92
N GLY A 64 -8.07 32.09 -3.35
CA GLY A 64 -9.37 31.53 -3.70
C GLY A 64 -10.19 31.08 -2.48
N ILE A 65 -11.11 30.13 -2.71
CA ILE A 65 -12.11 29.66 -1.74
C ILE A 65 -11.44 28.76 -0.68
N LEU A 66 -11.49 29.15 0.59
CA LEU A 66 -11.09 28.30 1.72
C LEU A 66 -12.30 27.86 2.53
N ALA A 67 -12.40 26.57 2.86
CA ALA A 67 -13.42 26.03 3.76
C ALA A 67 -13.18 26.51 5.20
N ARG A 68 -14.25 26.93 5.89
CA ARG A 68 -14.14 27.49 7.24
C ARG A 68 -13.97 26.37 8.27
N ASN A 69 -12.80 26.33 8.92
CA ASN A 69 -12.56 25.51 10.11
C ASN A 69 -13.53 25.92 11.23
N ILE A 70 -14.47 25.04 11.57
CA ILE A 70 -15.28 25.16 12.79
C ILE A 70 -14.37 24.76 13.96
N LYS A 71 -13.66 25.74 14.53
CA LYS A 71 -13.09 25.60 15.86
C LYS A 71 -14.24 25.60 16.87
N ASN A 72 -14.40 24.48 17.58
CA ASN A 72 -15.06 24.46 18.88
C ASN A 72 -14.14 25.14 19.90
N ASP A 73 -14.29 26.46 20.04
CA ASP A 73 -13.99 27.12 21.31
C ASP A 73 -15.13 26.80 22.27
N ASN A 74 -14.92 25.77 23.10
CA ASN A 74 -15.46 25.63 24.47
C ASN A 74 -15.10 24.23 25.03
N ASN A 75 -13.88 24.09 25.56
CA ASN A 75 -13.68 23.38 26.82
C ASN A 75 -12.25 23.59 27.34
N LYS A 76 -12.09 24.56 28.24
CA LYS A 76 -11.10 24.46 29.31
C LYS A 76 -11.59 23.36 30.24
N ASN A 77 -11.08 22.14 30.09
CA ASN A 77 -10.99 21.20 31.19
C ASN A 77 -9.77 20.32 30.98
N ASN A 78 -8.79 20.51 31.86
CA ASN A 78 -7.67 19.62 32.08
C ASN A 78 -8.17 18.19 32.28
N ASN A 79 -7.75 17.28 31.41
CA ASN A 79 -7.49 15.89 31.76
C ASN A 79 -6.47 15.34 30.76
N ASN A 80 -5.23 15.16 31.26
CA ASN A 80 -4.14 14.46 30.60
C ASN A 80 -4.51 12.98 30.43
N ASN A 81 -5.17 12.62 29.33
CA ASN A 81 -5.49 11.22 29.00
C ASN A 81 -5.52 10.94 27.47
N ASN A 82 -4.82 11.73 26.67
CA ASN A 82 -4.69 11.55 25.21
C ASN A 82 -3.30 11.02 24.82
N ASP A 83 -2.76 10.05 25.58
CA ASP A 83 -1.34 9.68 25.49
C ASP A 83 -1.00 8.66 24.38
N PHE A 84 -1.97 8.15 23.61
CA PHE A 84 -1.68 7.17 22.55
C PHE A 84 -2.38 7.52 21.23
N PRO A 85 -1.61 7.68 20.13
CA PRO A 85 -2.13 8.37 18.98
C PRO A 85 -2.73 7.38 17.97
N PHE A 86 -4.06 7.15 17.94
CA PHE A 86 -4.82 6.46 16.84
C PHE A 86 -6.36 6.71 16.88
N MET A 87 -6.85 7.72 17.61
CA MET A 87 -8.29 7.80 17.98
C MET A 87 -9.25 8.40 16.93
N GLY A 88 -8.76 9.07 15.87
CA GLY A 88 -9.61 9.79 14.92
C GLY A 88 -9.54 9.21 13.52
N THR A 89 -10.57 8.50 13.08
CA THR A 89 -10.81 8.18 11.67
C THR A 89 -12.12 8.84 11.23
N GLN A 90 -12.05 9.80 10.31
CA GLN A 90 -13.19 10.23 9.49
C GLN A 90 -13.06 9.54 8.13
N ILE A 91 -14.19 9.07 7.61
CA ILE A 91 -14.29 8.21 6.43
C ILE A 91 -14.37 9.08 5.17
N MET A 92 -13.66 8.68 4.11
CA MET A 92 -14.06 8.99 2.73
C MET A 92 -14.91 7.83 2.21
N GLU A 93 -16.08 8.13 1.62
CA GLU A 93 -16.89 7.12 0.95
C GLU A 93 -16.13 6.53 -0.23
N VAL A 94 -16.00 5.21 -0.20
CA VAL A 94 -15.27 4.41 -1.17
C VAL A 94 -16.23 3.98 -2.27
N GLY A 95 -16.08 4.57 -3.47
CA GLY A 95 -16.76 4.12 -4.68
C GLY A 95 -16.24 2.75 -5.16
N ARG A 96 -17.01 2.08 -6.01
CA ARG A 96 -16.60 0.78 -6.60
C ARG A 96 -15.31 0.96 -7.40
N TYR A 97 -14.23 0.35 -6.92
CA TYR A 97 -12.90 0.43 -7.53
C TYR A 97 -12.79 -0.35 -8.85
N SER A 98 -11.94 0.15 -9.74
CA SER A 98 -11.61 -0.49 -11.01
C SER A 98 -10.45 -1.48 -10.87
N ASN A 99 -10.61 -2.68 -11.44
CA ASN A 99 -9.61 -3.76 -11.46
C ASN A 99 -8.41 -3.51 -12.41
N LEU A 100 -7.79 -2.33 -12.37
CA LEU A 100 -6.63 -2.01 -13.22
C LEU A 100 -5.32 -2.41 -12.52
N ARG A 101 -5.13 -3.73 -12.34
CA ARG A 101 -3.93 -4.30 -11.70
C ARG A 101 -2.71 -4.40 -12.61
N ASP A 102 -2.89 -4.27 -13.93
CA ASP A 102 -1.91 -4.76 -14.91
C ASP A 102 -1.31 -3.70 -15.87
N GLU A 103 -1.50 -2.40 -15.64
CA GLU A 103 -0.96 -1.37 -16.56
C GLU A 103 0.48 -0.89 -16.25
N PHE A 104 1.12 -1.35 -15.18
CA PHE A 104 2.50 -0.99 -14.88
C PHE A 104 3.51 -2.02 -15.39
N SER A 105 3.82 -1.94 -16.69
CA SER A 105 4.96 -2.61 -17.32
C SER A 105 6.27 -1.98 -16.83
N TYR A 106 6.86 -2.52 -15.76
CA TYR A 106 8.23 -2.18 -15.37
C TYR A 106 9.21 -3.05 -16.17
N GLN A 107 10.04 -2.41 -17.00
CA GLN A 107 11.15 -3.10 -17.66
C GLN A 107 12.18 -3.52 -16.59
N PRO A 108 12.63 -4.79 -16.59
CA PRO A 108 13.69 -5.21 -15.67
C PRO A 108 14.99 -4.48 -16.02
N LEU A 109 15.55 -3.73 -15.06
CA LEU A 109 16.82 -3.00 -15.20
C LEU A 109 18.05 -3.82 -14.75
N ILE A 110 17.94 -5.15 -14.69
CA ILE A 110 19.07 -6.00 -14.33
C ILE A 110 19.83 -6.35 -15.61
N LYS A 111 21.03 -5.77 -15.77
CA LYS A 111 22.05 -6.35 -16.65
C LYS A 111 22.45 -7.71 -16.07
N PRO A 112 22.49 -8.79 -16.86
CA PRO A 112 23.05 -10.05 -16.40
C PRO A 112 24.51 -9.80 -15.99
N ASP A 113 24.86 -10.07 -14.74
CA ASP A 113 26.28 -10.15 -14.37
C ASP A 113 26.89 -11.35 -15.10
N ASP A 114 28.01 -11.12 -15.79
CA ASP A 114 28.77 -12.08 -16.62
C ASP A 114 29.40 -13.25 -15.82
N GLU A 115 29.06 -13.46 -14.55
CA GLU A 115 29.77 -14.37 -13.63
C GLU A 115 29.21 -15.79 -13.52
N PHE A 116 28.06 -16.11 -14.12
CA PHE A 116 27.49 -17.47 -14.04
C PHE A 116 27.68 -18.27 -15.34
N LYS A 117 28.83 -18.93 -15.49
CA LYS A 117 29.08 -19.93 -16.54
C LYS A 117 28.35 -21.25 -16.25
N PHE A 118 27.02 -21.23 -16.26
CA PHE A 118 26.21 -22.46 -16.34
C PHE A 118 26.09 -22.83 -17.82
N SER A 119 26.63 -23.97 -18.24
CA SER A 119 26.70 -24.26 -19.68
C SER A 119 25.32 -24.66 -20.22
N GLU A 120 25.01 -24.28 -21.47
CA GLU A 120 23.82 -24.73 -22.20
C GLU A 120 23.63 -26.26 -22.19
N HIS A 121 24.73 -27.02 -22.12
CA HIS A 121 24.69 -28.48 -22.03
C HIS A 121 24.22 -28.96 -20.66
N GLU A 122 24.63 -28.28 -19.59
CA GLU A 122 24.20 -28.56 -18.22
C GLU A 122 22.71 -28.21 -18.05
N ALA A 123 22.26 -27.09 -18.61
CA ALA A 123 20.86 -26.71 -18.63
C ALA A 123 19.98 -27.76 -19.31
N LYS A 124 20.38 -28.22 -20.50
CA LYS A 124 19.68 -29.29 -21.22
C LYS A 124 19.64 -30.59 -20.41
N ALA A 125 20.75 -30.99 -19.79
CA ALA A 125 20.80 -32.20 -18.98
C ALA A 125 19.87 -32.12 -17.76
N VAL A 126 19.85 -30.99 -17.06
CA VAL A 126 18.93 -30.72 -15.94
C VAL A 126 17.47 -30.79 -16.39
N LEU A 127 17.13 -30.13 -17.49
CA LEU A 127 15.76 -30.11 -18.02
C LEU A 127 15.28 -31.50 -18.39
N ILE A 128 16.13 -32.31 -19.06
CA ILE A 128 15.81 -33.70 -19.39
C ILE A 128 15.61 -34.52 -18.11
N ALA A 129 16.50 -34.40 -17.13
CA ALA A 129 16.42 -35.14 -15.87
C ALA A 129 15.17 -34.77 -15.06
N SER A 130 14.81 -33.48 -15.02
CA SER A 130 13.60 -32.97 -14.37
C SER A 130 12.33 -33.48 -15.07
N LYS A 131 12.24 -33.30 -16.39
CA LYS A 131 11.09 -33.75 -17.20
C LYS A 131 10.87 -35.26 -17.07
N ASN A 132 11.93 -36.05 -17.15
CA ASN A 132 11.87 -37.50 -16.94
C ASN A 132 11.39 -37.86 -15.52
N SER A 133 11.84 -37.14 -14.50
CA SER A 133 11.42 -37.38 -13.11
C SER A 133 9.94 -37.02 -12.92
N ARG A 134 9.48 -35.91 -13.50
CA ARG A 134 8.09 -35.46 -13.50
C ARG A 134 7.18 -36.44 -14.24
N GLN A 135 7.57 -36.90 -15.43
CA GLN A 135 6.82 -37.91 -16.21
C GLN A 135 6.67 -39.24 -15.46
N LYS A 136 7.64 -39.59 -14.62
CA LYS A 136 7.57 -40.76 -13.71
C LYS A 136 6.73 -40.51 -12.45
N GLY A 137 6.09 -39.35 -12.32
CA GLY A 137 5.30 -38.96 -11.14
C GLY A 137 6.13 -38.49 -9.93
N ASN A 138 7.46 -38.36 -10.05
CA ASN A 138 8.36 -37.99 -8.96
C ASN A 138 8.60 -36.48 -8.89
N PHE A 139 7.56 -35.72 -8.52
CA PHE A 139 7.59 -34.24 -8.52
C PHE A 139 8.59 -33.64 -7.53
N LYS A 140 8.70 -34.19 -6.31
CA LYS A 140 9.69 -33.71 -5.32
C LYS A 140 11.12 -33.81 -5.85
N LYS A 141 11.42 -34.89 -6.57
CA LYS A 141 12.74 -35.09 -7.21
C LYS A 141 12.93 -34.09 -8.35
N ALA A 142 11.92 -33.90 -9.20
CA ALA A 142 11.97 -32.91 -10.28
C ALA A 142 12.20 -31.49 -9.72
N GLN A 143 11.48 -31.12 -8.65
CA GLN A 143 11.64 -29.85 -7.97
C GLN A 143 13.05 -29.65 -7.43
N ALA A 144 13.59 -30.62 -6.69
CA ALA A 144 14.95 -30.53 -6.13
C ALA A 144 16.03 -30.40 -7.21
N ILE A 145 15.86 -31.06 -8.37
CA ILE A 145 16.77 -30.94 -9.51
C ILE A 145 16.75 -29.50 -10.05
N ILE A 146 15.55 -28.92 -10.21
CA ILE A 146 15.37 -27.57 -10.73
C ILE A 146 15.85 -26.50 -9.75
N GLU A 147 15.55 -26.64 -8.46
CA GLU A 147 16.02 -25.70 -7.42
C GLU A 147 17.56 -25.67 -7.34
N ASN A 148 18.22 -26.83 -7.46
CA ASN A 148 19.68 -26.89 -7.56
C ASN A 148 20.19 -26.11 -8.79
N ALA A 149 19.54 -26.27 -9.93
CA ALA A 149 19.92 -25.56 -11.15
C ALA A 149 19.68 -24.05 -11.06
N LEU A 150 18.55 -23.61 -10.49
CA LEU A 150 18.24 -22.19 -10.27
C LEU A 150 19.21 -21.53 -9.29
N SER A 151 19.77 -22.28 -8.33
CA SER A 151 20.84 -21.75 -7.45
C SER A 151 22.12 -21.38 -8.21
N LYS A 152 22.34 -22.00 -9.39
CA LYS A 152 23.50 -21.77 -10.26
C LYS A 152 23.19 -20.84 -11.44
N SER A 153 21.95 -20.86 -11.92
CA SER A 153 21.48 -20.05 -13.05
C SER A 153 20.07 -19.52 -12.77
N PRO A 154 19.95 -18.47 -11.94
CA PRO A 154 18.65 -17.99 -11.45
C PRO A 154 17.79 -17.29 -12.52
N PHE A 155 18.38 -16.95 -13.66
CA PHE A 155 17.74 -16.19 -14.74
C PHE A 155 17.44 -17.02 -15.99
N HIS A 156 17.76 -18.32 -15.99
CA HIS A 156 17.55 -19.18 -17.16
C HIS A 156 16.05 -19.43 -17.39
N THR A 157 15.53 -18.93 -18.51
CA THR A 157 14.09 -18.94 -18.82
C THR A 157 13.49 -20.34 -18.84
N ASP A 158 14.15 -21.30 -19.49
CA ASP A 158 13.58 -22.65 -19.63
C ASP A 158 13.55 -23.44 -18.31
N ILE A 159 14.52 -23.17 -17.42
CA ILE A 159 14.59 -23.80 -16.09
C ILE A 159 13.50 -23.20 -15.19
N LEU A 160 13.33 -21.87 -15.23
CA LEU A 160 12.21 -21.19 -14.57
C LEU A 160 10.86 -21.70 -15.11
N MET A 161 10.73 -21.86 -16.43
CA MET A 161 9.53 -22.40 -17.06
C MET A 161 9.21 -23.80 -16.51
N GLU A 162 10.17 -24.73 -16.52
CA GLU A 162 9.97 -26.07 -15.95
C GLU A 162 9.64 -26.02 -14.44
N TYR A 163 10.21 -25.07 -13.69
CA TYR A 163 9.87 -24.85 -12.29
C TYR A 163 8.38 -24.50 -12.10
N GLY A 164 7.88 -23.53 -12.87
CA GLY A 164 6.47 -23.14 -12.82
C GLY A 164 5.53 -24.32 -13.14
N ILE A 165 5.90 -25.16 -14.10
CA ILE A 165 5.12 -26.37 -14.46
C ILE A 165 5.04 -27.36 -13.29
N ILE A 166 6.13 -27.50 -12.54
CA ILE A 166 6.18 -28.38 -11.36
C ILE A 166 5.27 -27.82 -10.26
N LEU A 167 5.30 -26.50 -10.05
CA LEU A 167 4.49 -25.82 -9.02
C LEU A 167 2.98 -25.89 -9.33
N GLU A 168 2.57 -25.80 -10.60
CA GLU A 168 1.15 -25.89 -10.98
C GLU A 168 0.44 -27.19 -10.56
N LYS A 169 1.18 -28.24 -10.18
CA LYS A 169 0.59 -29.54 -9.84
C LYS A 169 -0.29 -29.46 -8.58
N GLU A 170 0.00 -28.53 -7.68
CA GLU A 170 -0.79 -28.31 -6.47
C GLU A 170 -1.72 -27.11 -6.70
N GLU A 171 -2.98 -27.18 -6.24
CA GLU A 171 -3.95 -26.07 -6.39
C GLU A 171 -3.42 -24.78 -5.75
N THR A 172 -2.71 -24.88 -4.63
CA THR A 172 -2.04 -23.76 -3.95
C THR A 172 -0.81 -23.24 -4.71
N GLY A 173 -0.25 -24.04 -5.62
CA GLY A 173 0.94 -23.73 -6.40
C GLY A 173 0.67 -22.88 -7.64
N ILE A 174 -0.60 -22.70 -8.05
CA ILE A 174 -0.97 -21.91 -9.24
C ILE A 174 -0.49 -20.46 -9.12
N ILE A 175 -0.61 -19.84 -7.94
CA ILE A 175 -0.19 -18.45 -7.71
C ILE A 175 1.33 -18.31 -7.85
N GLN A 176 2.07 -19.28 -7.32
CA GLN A 176 3.53 -19.31 -7.43
C GLN A 176 3.96 -19.56 -8.88
N ALA A 177 3.30 -20.49 -9.57
CA ALA A 177 3.55 -20.77 -10.97
C ALA A 177 3.31 -19.54 -11.86
N ASP A 178 2.22 -18.79 -11.64
CA ASP A 178 1.93 -17.57 -12.38
C ASP A 178 3.01 -16.49 -12.19
N SER A 179 3.52 -16.33 -10.96
CA SER A 179 4.63 -15.42 -10.69
C SER A 179 5.91 -15.86 -11.42
N ILE A 180 6.18 -17.17 -11.47
CA ILE A 180 7.30 -17.70 -12.26
C ILE A 180 7.11 -17.45 -13.76
N TYR A 181 5.92 -17.60 -14.33
CA TYR A 181 5.67 -17.29 -15.74
C TYR A 181 5.81 -15.82 -16.04
N THR A 182 5.35 -14.96 -15.13
CA THR A 182 5.55 -13.51 -15.22
C THR A 182 7.05 -13.20 -15.24
N LYS A 183 7.84 -13.82 -14.36
CA LYS A 183 9.29 -13.69 -14.34
C LYS A 183 9.96 -14.16 -15.63
N VAL A 184 9.52 -15.29 -16.20
CA VAL A 184 10.01 -15.76 -17.51
C VAL A 184 9.73 -14.74 -18.61
N LEU A 185 8.53 -14.16 -18.65
CA LEU A 185 8.15 -13.16 -19.64
C LEU A 185 8.89 -11.83 -19.47
N ASN A 186 9.28 -11.47 -18.24
CA ASN A 186 10.09 -10.28 -18.00
C ASN A 186 11.49 -10.43 -18.62
N TYR A 187 12.08 -11.64 -18.60
CA TYR A 187 13.37 -11.90 -19.25
C TYR A 187 13.26 -12.22 -20.75
N ASN A 188 12.20 -12.93 -21.17
CA ASN A 188 11.93 -13.25 -22.56
C ASN A 188 10.43 -13.02 -22.87
N PRO A 189 10.06 -11.82 -23.34
CA PRO A 189 8.67 -11.44 -23.61
C PRO A 189 7.97 -12.32 -24.66
N TYR A 190 8.72 -12.99 -25.52
CA TYR A 190 8.20 -13.81 -26.63
C TYR A 190 8.22 -15.31 -26.31
N HIS A 191 8.44 -15.70 -25.05
CA HIS A 191 8.44 -17.11 -24.66
C HIS A 191 7.03 -17.72 -24.80
N SER A 192 6.82 -18.50 -25.86
CA SER A 192 5.51 -19.03 -26.26
C SER A 192 4.80 -19.84 -25.18
N GLU A 193 5.50 -20.77 -24.52
CA GLU A 193 4.89 -21.61 -23.48
C GLU A 193 4.46 -20.81 -22.24
N ALA A 194 5.27 -19.81 -21.83
CA ALA A 194 4.97 -18.94 -20.70
C ALA A 194 3.73 -18.06 -20.99
N LEU A 195 3.58 -17.55 -22.22
CA LEU A 195 2.40 -16.80 -22.64
C LEU A 195 1.12 -17.64 -22.52
N ILE A 196 1.14 -18.86 -23.07
CA ILE A 196 -0.03 -19.77 -23.05
C ILE A 196 -0.42 -20.12 -21.62
N ARG A 197 0.56 -20.44 -20.77
CA ARG A 197 0.28 -20.82 -19.38
C ARG A 197 -0.18 -19.64 -18.55
N ARG A 198 0.44 -18.47 -18.70
CA ARG A 198 0.01 -17.24 -18.03
C ARG A 198 -1.41 -16.84 -18.43
N GLN A 199 -1.78 -16.99 -19.70
CA GLN A 199 -3.16 -16.73 -20.15
C GLN A 199 -4.19 -17.59 -19.39
N ARG A 200 -3.81 -18.81 -18.99
CA ARG A 200 -4.66 -19.69 -18.18
C ARG A 200 -4.60 -19.39 -16.68
N THR A 201 -3.43 -19.09 -16.13
CA THR A 201 -3.26 -18.88 -14.67
C THR A 201 -3.71 -17.50 -14.21
N LEU A 202 -3.55 -16.47 -15.04
CA LEU A 202 -3.88 -15.09 -14.70
C LEU A 202 -5.31 -14.89 -14.17
N PRO A 203 -6.39 -15.35 -14.85
CA PRO A 203 -7.75 -15.16 -14.33
C PRO A 203 -7.98 -15.86 -12.99
N ILE A 204 -7.38 -17.03 -12.78
CA ILE A 204 -7.48 -17.79 -11.52
C ILE A 204 -6.81 -17.02 -10.38
N VAL A 205 -5.64 -16.46 -10.64
CA VAL A 205 -4.89 -15.64 -9.68
C VAL A 205 -5.63 -14.34 -9.36
N GLN A 206 -6.22 -13.68 -10.37
CA GLN A 206 -7.03 -12.48 -10.17
C GLN A 206 -8.27 -12.77 -9.32
N GLU A 207 -8.98 -13.88 -9.58
CA GLU A 207 -10.13 -14.30 -8.77
C GLU A 207 -9.73 -14.57 -7.31
N HIS A 208 -8.61 -15.28 -7.12
CA HIS A 208 -8.06 -15.55 -5.79
C HIS A 208 -7.73 -14.25 -5.03
N ASP A 209 -7.02 -13.33 -5.66
CA ASP A 209 -6.65 -12.06 -5.04
C ASP A 209 -7.89 -11.21 -4.72
N ASN A 210 -8.90 -11.20 -5.60
CA ASN A 210 -10.18 -10.53 -5.34
C ASN A 210 -10.91 -11.12 -4.12
N LYS A 211 -10.86 -12.44 -3.95
CA LYS A 211 -11.47 -13.12 -2.80
C LYS A 211 -10.77 -12.75 -1.49
N ILE A 212 -9.44 -12.69 -1.47
CA ILE A 212 -8.67 -12.25 -0.30
C ILE A 212 -9.02 -10.81 0.04
N MET A 213 -9.02 -9.92 -0.95
CA MET A 213 -9.38 -8.52 -0.73
C MET A 213 -10.78 -8.39 -0.16
N LYS A 214 -11.77 -9.09 -0.71
CA LYS A 214 -13.14 -9.06 -0.16
C LYS A 214 -13.18 -9.46 1.32
N ALA A 215 -12.52 -10.56 1.70
CA ALA A 215 -12.47 -10.99 3.09
C ALA A 215 -11.75 -9.98 4.01
N LEU A 216 -10.74 -9.28 3.51
CA LEU A 216 -10.05 -8.21 4.23
C LEU A 216 -11.00 -7.04 4.54
N TYR A 217 -11.85 -6.65 3.59
CA TYR A 217 -12.83 -5.59 3.79
C TYR A 217 -13.93 -5.96 4.78
N ASP A 218 -14.40 -7.21 4.74
CA ASP A 218 -15.36 -7.71 5.73
C ASP A 218 -14.78 -7.56 7.15
N LYS A 219 -13.51 -7.94 7.37
CA LYS A 219 -12.82 -7.73 8.66
C LYS A 219 -12.58 -6.28 9.01
N ARG A 220 -12.31 -5.43 8.02
CA ARG A 220 -12.16 -3.98 8.25
C ARG A 220 -13.46 -3.40 8.79
N ASP A 221 -14.59 -3.81 8.23
CA ASP A 221 -15.91 -3.37 8.67
C ASP A 221 -16.22 -3.88 10.09
N ASP A 222 -15.84 -5.11 10.42
CA ASP A 222 -15.89 -5.62 11.80
C ASP A 222 -15.03 -4.79 12.76
N PHE A 223 -13.80 -4.46 12.36
CA PHE A 223 -12.91 -3.58 13.14
C PHE A 223 -13.54 -2.21 13.40
N PHE A 224 -14.26 -1.64 12.42
CA PHE A 224 -14.96 -0.37 12.59
C PHE A 224 -16.10 -0.43 13.60
N ASN A 225 -16.77 -1.58 13.71
CA ASN A 225 -17.88 -1.78 14.63
C ASN A 225 -17.41 -1.95 16.10
N ILE A 226 -16.10 -2.08 16.34
CA ILE A 226 -15.55 -2.14 17.69
C ILE A 226 -15.79 -0.82 18.44
N ARG A 227 -16.31 -0.93 19.66
CA ARG A 227 -16.52 0.21 20.58
C ARG A 227 -15.19 0.84 21.00
N LYS A 228 -14.85 1.99 20.41
CA LYS A 228 -13.57 2.70 20.62
C LYS A 228 -13.27 3.11 22.07
N ASN A 229 -14.29 3.24 22.93
CA ASN A 229 -14.15 3.61 24.35
C ASN A 229 -13.80 2.41 25.26
N MET A 230 -13.85 1.17 24.73
CA MET A 230 -13.55 -0.03 25.49
C MET A 230 -12.10 -0.01 26.00
N ALA A 231 -11.89 -0.41 27.26
CA ALA A 231 -10.55 -0.46 27.86
C ALA A 231 -9.63 -1.43 27.10
N ALA A 232 -10.18 -2.58 26.68
CA ALA A 232 -9.51 -3.57 25.85
C ALA A 232 -8.96 -2.97 24.54
N PHE A 233 -9.80 -2.22 23.81
CA PHE A 233 -9.40 -1.59 22.56
C PHE A 233 -8.28 -0.54 22.77
N ARG A 234 -8.41 0.30 23.80
CA ARG A 234 -7.36 1.28 24.16
C ARG A 234 -6.04 0.60 24.52
N ARG A 235 -6.10 -0.52 25.24
CA ARG A 235 -4.92 -1.33 25.57
C ARG A 235 -4.29 -1.93 24.31
N ALA A 236 -5.10 -2.49 23.40
CA ALA A 236 -4.63 -3.04 22.13
C ALA A 236 -3.96 -1.97 21.26
N LEU A 237 -4.52 -0.75 21.19
CA LEU A 237 -3.93 0.37 20.48
C LEU A 237 -2.58 0.80 21.07
N LYS A 238 -2.51 0.89 22.41
CA LYS A 238 -1.25 1.21 23.12
C LYS A 238 -0.18 0.15 22.86
N GLU A 239 -0.57 -1.12 22.90
CA GLU A 239 0.34 -2.23 22.63
C GLU A 239 0.82 -2.21 21.17
N SER A 240 -0.10 -2.04 20.22
CA SER A 240 0.20 -1.92 18.79
C SER A 240 1.18 -0.78 18.50
N TYR A 241 1.09 0.34 19.22
CA TYR A 241 2.05 1.45 19.12
C TYR A 241 3.48 1.01 19.43
N PHE A 242 3.71 0.37 20.58
CA PHE A 242 5.06 -0.08 20.96
C PHE A 242 5.57 -1.18 20.04
N GLN A 243 4.69 -2.11 19.63
CA GLN A 243 5.02 -3.16 18.68
C GLN A 243 5.45 -2.58 17.33
N HIS A 244 4.74 -1.54 16.85
CA HIS A 244 5.12 -0.86 15.61
C HIS A 244 6.52 -0.26 15.73
N VAL A 245 6.82 0.42 16.84
CA VAL A 245 8.14 1.02 17.06
C VAL A 245 9.23 -0.04 17.09
N TYR A 246 9.06 -1.07 17.90
CA TYR A 246 10.01 -2.17 18.04
C TYR A 246 10.29 -2.85 16.69
N HIS A 247 9.26 -3.33 16.00
CA HIS A 247 9.46 -4.10 14.77
C HIS A 247 10.09 -3.28 13.65
N THR A 248 9.69 -2.01 13.47
CA THR A 248 10.21 -1.21 12.36
C THR A 248 11.67 -0.79 12.54
N VAL A 249 12.16 -0.58 13.78
CA VAL A 249 13.59 -0.33 14.01
C VAL A 249 14.39 -1.64 13.98
N ALA A 250 13.83 -2.74 14.47
CA ALA A 250 14.49 -4.04 14.44
C ALA A 250 14.69 -4.57 13.01
N LEU A 251 13.77 -4.27 12.09
CA LEU A 251 13.94 -4.56 10.65
C LEU A 251 15.18 -3.91 10.03
N GLU A 252 15.60 -2.76 10.56
CA GLU A 252 16.80 -2.03 10.14
C GLU A 252 18.07 -2.48 10.90
N GLY A 253 17.94 -3.39 11.88
CA GLY A 253 19.05 -3.97 12.62
C GLY A 253 19.24 -3.46 14.05
N ASN A 254 18.31 -2.65 14.57
CA ASN A 254 18.31 -2.27 15.98
C ASN A 254 18.20 -3.53 16.87
N THR A 255 19.03 -3.63 17.89
CA THR A 255 19.18 -4.84 18.72
C THR A 255 18.40 -4.79 20.03
N MET A 256 17.68 -3.69 20.32
CA MET A 256 16.83 -3.63 21.51
C MET A 256 15.70 -4.63 21.41
N ASP A 257 15.44 -5.35 22.50
CA ASP A 257 14.27 -6.21 22.58
C ASP A 257 12.98 -5.39 22.79
N TYR A 258 11.84 -6.07 22.71
CA TYR A 258 10.54 -5.43 22.87
C TYR A 258 10.37 -4.77 24.26
N VAL A 259 10.80 -5.45 25.33
CA VAL A 259 10.65 -4.97 26.71
C VAL A 259 11.51 -3.73 26.96
N GLN A 260 12.73 -3.73 26.44
CA GLN A 260 13.65 -2.59 26.46
C GLN A 260 13.06 -1.40 25.70
N THR A 261 12.59 -1.61 24.48
CA THR A 261 11.97 -0.57 23.64
C THR A 261 10.75 0.04 24.33
N ARG A 262 9.87 -0.79 24.87
CA ARG A 262 8.70 -0.37 25.63
C ARG A 262 9.08 0.41 26.89
N THR A 263 10.00 -0.12 27.69
CA THR A 263 10.43 0.54 28.94
C THR A 263 11.03 1.90 28.66
N PHE A 264 11.82 2.02 27.60
CA PHE A 264 12.40 3.28 27.16
C PHE A 264 11.32 4.29 26.76
N LEU A 265 10.35 3.89 25.94
CA LEU A 265 9.25 4.76 25.52
C LEU A 265 8.30 5.14 26.66
N GLU A 266 8.05 4.25 27.61
CA GLU A 266 7.12 4.51 28.73
C GLU A 266 7.76 5.35 29.84
N THR A 267 9.05 5.15 30.11
CA THR A 267 9.71 5.77 31.29
C THR A 267 10.70 6.86 30.94
N GLY A 268 11.13 6.95 29.67
CA GLY A 268 12.23 7.81 29.24
C GLY A 268 13.60 7.38 29.78
N ARG A 269 13.72 6.21 30.43
CA ARG A 269 14.98 5.74 31.00
C ARG A 269 15.82 4.98 29.96
N VAL A 270 17.07 5.39 29.82
CA VAL A 270 18.06 4.75 28.95
C VAL A 270 18.34 3.32 29.40
N VAL A 271 18.47 2.41 28.44
CA VAL A 271 18.80 0.99 28.65
C VAL A 271 20.32 0.82 28.64
N GLY A 272 20.87 0.32 29.75
CA GLY A 272 22.31 0.07 29.87
C GLY A 272 22.81 -0.97 28.86
N GLY A 273 24.00 -0.74 28.30
CA GLY A 273 24.64 -1.66 27.35
C GLY A 273 24.14 -1.59 25.91
N LYS A 274 23.22 -0.66 25.60
CA LYS A 274 22.75 -0.37 24.24
C LYS A 274 23.33 0.93 23.72
N SER A 275 23.46 1.06 22.40
CA SER A 275 24.04 2.26 21.80
C SER A 275 23.09 3.45 21.91
N ILE A 276 23.66 4.67 21.96
CA ILE A 276 22.87 5.90 21.91
C ILE A 276 22.13 6.00 20.56
N PHE A 277 22.75 5.53 19.47
CA PHE A 277 22.13 5.48 18.16
C PHE A 277 20.82 4.68 18.17
N GLU A 278 20.81 3.48 18.75
CA GLU A 278 19.58 2.66 18.84
C GLU A 278 18.46 3.34 19.64
N HIS A 279 18.80 4.07 20.72
CA HIS A 279 17.82 4.87 21.46
C HIS A 279 17.27 6.01 20.59
N ASN A 280 18.14 6.70 19.86
CA ASN A 280 17.77 7.81 19.00
C ASN A 280 16.89 7.38 17.83
N GLU A 281 17.09 6.18 17.28
CA GLU A 281 16.19 5.61 16.27
C GLU A 281 14.77 5.40 16.80
N ILE A 282 14.65 4.89 18.02
CA ILE A 282 13.36 4.70 18.69
C ILE A 282 12.68 6.05 18.94
N LEU A 283 13.43 7.06 19.41
CA LEU A 283 12.91 8.42 19.62
C LEU A 283 12.45 9.08 18.32
N GLY A 284 13.24 8.96 17.25
CA GLY A 284 12.89 9.54 15.94
C GLY A 284 11.63 8.92 15.37
N LEU A 285 11.47 7.61 15.51
CA LEU A 285 10.28 6.94 15.07
C LEU A 285 9.04 7.24 15.94
N ASP A 286 9.18 7.31 17.27
CA ASP A 286 8.12 7.78 18.17
C ASP A 286 7.63 9.18 17.75
N ALA A 287 8.56 10.10 17.51
CA ALA A 287 8.25 11.45 17.03
C ALA A 287 7.54 11.44 15.67
N ALA A 288 7.95 10.57 14.75
CA ALA A 288 7.34 10.44 13.43
C ALA A 288 5.93 9.85 13.49
N LEU A 289 5.68 8.86 14.36
CA LEU A 289 4.33 8.31 14.57
C LEU A 289 3.39 9.32 15.22
N ARG A 290 3.87 10.11 16.18
CA ARG A 290 3.08 11.22 16.75
C ARG A 290 2.72 12.24 15.68
N PHE A 291 3.68 12.61 14.82
CA PHE A 291 3.44 13.51 13.69
C PHE A 291 2.39 12.94 12.72
N LEU A 292 2.53 11.69 12.28
CA LEU A 292 1.57 11.04 11.40
C LEU A 292 0.14 11.12 11.92
N ASN A 293 -0.06 10.94 13.22
CA ASN A 293 -1.41 10.99 13.78
C ASN A 293 -2.02 12.39 13.80
N GLN A 294 -1.20 13.44 13.86
CA GLN A 294 -1.66 14.81 13.63
C GLN A 294 -1.99 15.01 12.14
N SER A 295 -1.13 14.53 11.24
CA SER A 295 -1.28 14.68 9.78
C SER A 295 -2.40 13.84 9.17
N LYS A 296 -2.81 12.73 9.82
CA LYS A 296 -3.98 11.94 9.42
C LYS A 296 -5.29 12.73 9.47
N ILE A 297 -5.36 13.74 10.33
CA ILE A 297 -6.53 14.61 10.49
C ILE A 297 -6.58 15.66 9.37
N GLN A 298 -5.45 15.92 8.73
CA GLN A 298 -5.36 16.86 7.61
C GLN A 298 -5.91 16.20 6.35
N LEU A 299 -7.10 16.66 5.93
CA LEU A 299 -7.69 16.30 4.65
C LEU A 299 -6.90 16.99 3.53
N GLY A 300 -6.42 16.23 2.54
CA GLY A 300 -5.73 16.78 1.37
C GLY A 300 -4.74 15.82 0.72
N GLU A 301 -4.07 16.35 -0.30
CA GLU A 301 -3.01 15.69 -1.08
C GLU A 301 -1.80 15.36 -0.20
N ILE A 302 -1.12 14.24 -0.48
CA ILE A 302 0.17 13.91 0.13
C ILE A 302 1.25 14.60 -0.69
N GLY A 303 1.78 15.72 -0.18
CA GLY A 303 2.85 16.48 -0.83
C GLY A 303 4.25 15.98 -0.50
N LEU A 304 5.24 16.44 -1.27
CA LEU A 304 6.67 16.17 -0.99
C LEU A 304 7.07 16.63 0.42
N ASP A 305 6.59 17.80 0.86
CA ASP A 305 6.89 18.35 2.18
C ASP A 305 6.42 17.45 3.33
N GLU A 306 5.32 16.71 3.13
CA GLU A 306 4.84 15.74 4.14
C GLU A 306 5.81 14.56 4.25
N ILE A 307 6.30 14.04 3.11
CA ILE A 307 7.30 12.96 3.08
C ILE A 307 8.63 13.42 3.69
N LEU A 308 9.08 14.63 3.37
CA LEU A 308 10.30 15.22 3.94
C LEU A 308 10.15 15.43 5.45
N GLN A 309 8.98 15.83 5.95
CA GLN A 309 8.73 15.97 7.38
C GLN A 309 8.69 14.63 8.11
N ILE A 310 8.08 13.59 7.53
CA ILE A 310 8.14 12.22 8.08
C ILE A 310 9.61 11.80 8.21
N HIS A 311 10.38 11.92 7.13
CA HIS A 311 11.81 11.57 7.14
C HIS A 311 12.61 12.42 8.13
N TYR A 312 12.32 13.72 8.23
CA TYR A 312 12.95 14.60 9.21
C TYR A 312 12.74 14.08 10.63
N LYS A 313 11.50 13.71 11.01
CA LYS A 313 11.22 13.17 12.35
C LYS A 313 11.95 11.84 12.59
N VAL A 314 11.96 10.95 11.61
CA VAL A 314 12.67 9.65 11.69
C VAL A 314 14.15 9.84 11.97
N MET A 315 14.81 10.76 11.27
CA MET A 315 16.27 10.91 11.32
C MET A 315 16.77 12.02 12.27
N ALA A 316 15.89 12.87 12.81
CA ALA A 316 16.27 14.06 13.57
C ALA A 316 17.20 13.80 14.77
N TYR A 317 17.13 12.61 15.39
CA TYR A 317 17.97 12.23 16.53
C TYR A 317 19.19 11.41 16.13
N VAL A 318 19.23 10.88 14.90
CA VAL A 318 20.28 9.96 14.42
C VAL A 318 21.26 10.72 13.54
N ASP A 319 20.74 11.40 12.51
CA ASP A 319 21.48 12.24 11.57
C ASP A 319 20.67 13.52 11.28
N PRO A 320 20.77 14.54 12.15
CA PRO A 320 20.06 15.81 11.97
C PRO A 320 20.48 16.57 10.71
N GLU A 321 21.70 16.32 10.19
CA GLU A 321 22.20 17.03 9.02
C GLU A 321 21.52 16.56 7.73
N SER A 322 21.29 15.25 7.60
CA SER A 322 20.58 14.66 6.45
C SER A 322 19.06 14.56 6.65
N ALA A 323 18.56 14.74 7.87
CA ALA A 323 17.14 14.68 8.19
C ALA A 323 16.29 15.59 7.29
N GLY A 324 15.27 15.00 6.65
CA GLY A 324 14.36 15.71 5.73
C GLY A 324 14.99 16.23 4.43
N LYS A 325 16.21 15.79 4.06
CA LYS A 325 16.90 16.24 2.84
C LYS A 325 17.10 15.10 1.86
N LEU A 326 16.77 15.34 0.59
CA LEU A 326 17.07 14.43 -0.50
C LEU A 326 18.59 14.23 -0.64
N ARG A 327 19.03 13.00 -0.90
CA ARG A 327 20.45 12.68 -1.05
C ARG A 327 21.05 13.35 -2.29
N ARG A 328 22.33 13.68 -2.19
CA ARG A 328 23.13 14.24 -3.30
C ARG A 328 24.24 13.30 -3.76
N ILE A 329 24.31 12.11 -3.15
CA ILE A 329 25.31 11.08 -3.39
C ILE A 329 24.63 9.80 -3.84
N GLN A 330 25.36 8.98 -4.61
CA GLN A 330 24.88 7.67 -4.99
C GLN A 330 25.04 6.68 -3.83
N VAL A 331 24.04 5.82 -3.66
CA VAL A 331 24.00 4.77 -2.63
C VAL A 331 23.72 3.42 -3.28
N TYR A 332 24.01 2.34 -2.56
CA TYR A 332 23.80 0.97 -3.02
C TYR A 332 23.04 0.19 -1.95
N VAL A 333 22.00 -0.53 -2.34
CA VAL A 333 21.07 -1.20 -1.43
C VAL A 333 21.10 -2.69 -1.73
N GLY A 334 22.01 -3.42 -1.07
CA GLY A 334 22.29 -4.81 -1.42
C GLY A 334 22.74 -4.92 -2.88
N GLY A 335 22.02 -5.71 -3.70
CA GLY A 335 22.28 -5.84 -5.14
C GLY A 335 21.53 -4.83 -6.03
N PHE A 336 20.83 -3.86 -5.45
CA PHE A 336 20.05 -2.87 -6.20
C PHE A 336 20.76 -1.51 -6.19
N THR A 337 20.80 -0.86 -7.36
CA THR A 337 21.33 0.50 -7.54
C THR A 337 20.17 1.45 -7.81
N PRO A 338 19.78 2.30 -6.84
CA PRO A 338 18.72 3.30 -7.03
C PRO A 338 19.06 4.37 -8.09
N PRO A 339 18.08 5.18 -8.53
CA PRO A 339 18.31 6.28 -9.47
C PRO A 339 19.46 7.20 -9.08
N ALA A 340 20.18 7.76 -10.06
CA ALA A 340 21.28 8.68 -9.76
C ALA A 340 20.79 9.97 -9.05
N PRO A 341 21.62 10.64 -8.23
CA PRO A 341 21.19 11.79 -7.43
C PRO A 341 20.57 12.93 -8.23
N GLN A 342 21.06 13.17 -9.45
CA GLN A 342 20.51 14.21 -10.34
C GLN A 342 19.04 14.00 -10.72
N TYR A 343 18.53 12.77 -10.63
CA TYR A 343 17.15 12.43 -11.00
C TYR A 343 16.19 12.38 -9.81
N ILE A 344 16.69 12.38 -8.57
CA ILE A 344 15.84 12.16 -7.38
C ILE A 344 14.74 13.22 -7.26
N VAL A 345 15.04 14.48 -7.56
CA VAL A 345 14.05 15.56 -7.48
C VAL A 345 12.91 15.33 -8.47
N SER A 346 13.23 14.94 -9.71
CA SER A 346 12.20 14.62 -10.71
C SER A 346 11.44 13.35 -10.35
N GLU A 347 12.13 12.30 -9.87
CA GLU A 347 11.48 11.05 -9.45
C GLU A 347 10.52 11.28 -8.29
N MET A 348 10.92 12.06 -7.28
CA MET A 348 10.05 12.39 -6.13
C MET A 348 8.87 13.27 -6.53
N LYS A 349 9.06 14.18 -7.50
CA LYS A 349 7.96 14.96 -8.07
C LYS A 349 6.96 14.04 -8.78
N ASN A 350 7.43 13.19 -9.67
CA ASN A 350 6.60 12.21 -10.39
C ASN A 350 5.88 11.26 -9.42
N PHE A 351 6.56 10.87 -8.33
CA PHE A 351 5.97 10.02 -7.29
C PHE A 351 4.81 10.70 -6.57
N VAL A 352 4.98 11.97 -6.19
CA VAL A 352 3.92 12.77 -5.55
C VAL A 352 2.78 13.08 -6.51
N GLU A 353 3.07 13.37 -7.78
CA GLU A 353 2.04 13.54 -8.81
C GLU A 353 1.24 12.26 -8.99
N TRP A 354 1.91 11.11 -9.08
CA TRP A 354 1.26 9.80 -9.13
C TRP A 354 0.38 9.53 -7.90
N LEU A 355 0.87 9.80 -6.69
CA LEU A 355 0.10 9.60 -5.44
C LEU A 355 -1.23 10.36 -5.40
N ASN A 356 -1.30 11.51 -6.08
CA ASN A 356 -2.46 12.40 -6.07
C ASN A 356 -3.23 12.39 -7.40
N ASP A 357 -2.83 11.52 -8.34
CA ASP A 357 -3.50 11.38 -9.63
C ASP A 357 -4.89 10.74 -9.48
N TYR A 358 -5.83 11.15 -10.31
CA TYR A 358 -7.23 10.72 -10.22
C TYR A 358 -7.38 9.21 -10.34
N ASP A 359 -6.70 8.58 -11.31
CA ASP A 359 -6.80 7.14 -11.54
C ASP A 359 -6.13 6.35 -10.40
N THR A 360 -5.04 6.90 -9.87
CA THR A 360 -4.35 6.31 -8.70
C THR A 360 -5.22 6.37 -7.45
N LEU A 361 -5.99 7.44 -7.25
CA LEU A 361 -6.95 7.54 -6.15
C LEU A 361 -8.16 6.60 -6.30
N GLN A 362 -8.38 6.00 -7.47
CA GLN A 362 -9.37 4.92 -7.68
C GLN A 362 -8.79 3.52 -7.42
N MET A 363 -7.50 3.39 -7.10
CA MET A 363 -6.93 2.11 -6.70
C MET A 363 -7.43 1.69 -5.33
N ASP A 364 -7.42 0.39 -5.07
CA ASP A 364 -7.65 -0.11 -3.73
C ASP A 364 -6.62 0.49 -2.74
N PRO A 365 -7.03 1.04 -1.59
CA PRO A 365 -6.13 1.67 -0.62
C PRO A 365 -4.97 0.81 -0.14
N VAL A 366 -5.15 -0.51 -0.01
CA VAL A 366 -4.10 -1.42 0.44
C VAL A 366 -3.09 -1.65 -0.69
N GLU A 367 -3.58 -1.75 -1.93
CA GLU A 367 -2.73 -1.79 -3.12
C GLU A 367 -1.96 -0.48 -3.29
N LEU A 368 -2.64 0.67 -3.21
CA LEU A 368 -2.03 2.00 -3.26
C LEU A 368 -0.93 2.15 -2.19
N ALA A 369 -1.21 1.76 -0.94
CA ALA A 369 -0.24 1.83 0.14
C ALA A 369 0.98 0.94 -0.11
N ALA A 370 0.79 -0.27 -0.64
CA ALA A 370 1.87 -1.18 -1.00
C ALA A 370 2.71 -0.64 -2.16
N ILE A 371 2.08 -0.14 -3.22
CA ILE A 371 2.79 0.42 -4.39
C ILE A 371 3.53 1.70 -3.99
N ALA A 372 2.92 2.57 -3.17
CA ALA A 372 3.56 3.78 -2.65
C ALA A 372 4.79 3.46 -1.81
N HIS A 373 4.68 2.46 -0.93
CA HIS A 373 5.82 1.94 -0.18
C HIS A 373 6.94 1.49 -1.11
N TYR A 374 6.62 0.61 -2.07
CA TYR A 374 7.59 0.07 -3.03
C TYR A 374 8.29 1.20 -3.82
N LYS A 375 7.52 2.12 -4.41
CA LYS A 375 8.05 3.23 -5.20
C LYS A 375 9.01 4.11 -4.39
N LEU A 376 8.69 4.43 -3.13
CA LEU A 376 9.59 5.22 -2.29
C LEU A 376 10.90 4.48 -1.98
N VAL A 377 10.82 3.19 -1.66
CA VAL A 377 12.01 2.34 -1.42
C VAL A 377 12.86 2.20 -2.68
N PHE A 378 12.23 2.09 -3.84
CA PHE A 378 12.88 1.99 -5.15
C PHE A 378 13.61 3.28 -5.54
N ILE A 379 12.95 4.44 -5.41
CA ILE A 379 13.56 5.76 -5.66
C ILE A 379 14.74 5.98 -4.68
N HIS A 380 14.57 5.52 -3.45
CA HIS A 380 15.56 5.63 -2.37
C HIS A 380 16.06 7.07 -2.19
N PRO A 381 15.17 8.04 -1.91
CA PRO A 381 15.48 9.46 -2.00
C PRO A 381 16.42 10.00 -0.91
N PHE A 382 16.61 9.27 0.19
CA PHE A 382 17.41 9.70 1.34
C PHE A 382 18.70 8.89 1.49
N VAL A 383 19.66 9.39 2.26
CA VAL A 383 20.93 8.67 2.55
C VAL A 383 20.67 7.45 3.42
N ASP A 384 19.81 7.58 4.43
CA ASP A 384 19.31 6.53 5.31
C ASP A 384 17.85 6.85 5.67
N GLY A 385 17.14 5.95 6.37
CA GLY A 385 15.77 6.17 6.83
C GLY A 385 14.69 5.86 5.80
N ASN A 386 15.06 5.38 4.60
CA ASN A 386 14.14 5.10 3.50
C ASN A 386 13.10 4.04 3.86
N GLY A 387 13.52 2.89 4.41
CA GLY A 387 12.62 1.81 4.80
C GLY A 387 11.61 2.24 5.87
N ARG A 388 12.10 2.91 6.93
CA ARG A 388 11.26 3.47 8.01
C ARG A 388 10.26 4.48 7.46
N THR A 389 10.70 5.41 6.62
CA THR A 389 9.83 6.43 6.00
C THR A 389 8.78 5.80 5.08
N ALA A 390 9.15 4.78 4.30
CA ALA A 390 8.22 4.07 3.41
C ALA A 390 7.11 3.35 4.19
N ARG A 391 7.46 2.67 5.29
CA ARG A 391 6.46 2.00 6.17
C ARG A 391 5.54 3.01 6.85
N LEU A 392 6.07 4.17 7.23
CA LEU A 392 5.28 5.28 7.79
C LEU A 392 4.33 5.90 6.75
N LEU A 393 4.79 6.12 5.52
CA LEU A 393 3.96 6.61 4.41
C LEU A 393 2.85 5.62 4.06
N MET A 394 3.16 4.33 3.97
CA MET A 394 2.18 3.27 3.80
C MET A 394 1.09 3.33 4.88
N ASN A 395 1.49 3.47 6.14
CA ASN A 395 0.55 3.58 7.26
C ASN A 395 -0.25 4.89 7.26
N LEU A 396 0.28 5.98 6.71
CA LEU A 396 -0.48 7.21 6.48
C LEU A 396 -1.63 6.96 5.51
N ILE A 397 -1.34 6.35 4.35
CA ILE A 397 -2.32 6.04 3.30
C ILE A 397 -3.41 5.10 3.84
N LEU A 398 -3.00 4.01 4.50
CA LEU A 398 -3.92 3.06 5.12
C LEU A 398 -4.81 3.73 6.17
N SER A 399 -4.23 4.57 7.02
CA SER A 399 -4.99 5.25 8.08
C SER A 399 -5.97 6.29 7.55
N ARG A 400 -5.60 7.05 6.50
CA ARG A 400 -6.53 7.97 5.80
C ARG A 400 -7.68 7.22 5.13
N SER A 401 -7.47 5.94 4.80
CA SER A 401 -8.45 5.05 4.20
C SER A 401 -9.19 4.17 5.21
N GLY A 402 -9.00 4.44 6.51
CA GLY A 402 -9.77 3.79 7.56
C GLY A 402 -9.22 2.47 8.10
N PHE A 403 -8.06 2.03 7.64
CA PHE A 403 -7.37 0.87 8.19
C PHE A 403 -6.53 1.24 9.42
N PRO A 404 -6.36 0.34 10.40
CA PRO A 404 -5.35 0.54 11.43
C PRO A 404 -3.95 0.55 10.81
N PRO A 405 -2.97 1.26 11.40
CA PRO A 405 -1.58 1.15 10.98
C PRO A 405 -1.10 -0.30 11.13
N ILE A 406 -0.48 -0.81 10.08
CA ILE A 406 -0.02 -2.19 10.04
C ILE A 406 1.40 -2.29 10.59
N ILE A 407 1.75 -3.50 11.01
CA ILE A 407 3.07 -3.86 11.52
C ILE A 407 3.62 -4.93 10.59
N ILE A 408 4.86 -4.73 10.12
CA ILE A 408 5.63 -5.77 9.46
C ILE A 408 6.52 -6.40 10.54
N PRO A 409 6.23 -7.64 10.99
CA PRO A 409 6.99 -8.26 12.07
C PRO A 409 8.45 -8.50 11.68
N LEU A 410 9.34 -8.54 12.68
CA LEU A 410 10.77 -8.79 12.47
C LEU A 410 11.00 -10.19 11.89
N GLU A 411 10.16 -11.13 12.30
CA GLU A 411 10.15 -12.53 11.88
C GLU A 411 9.90 -12.66 10.37
N GLU A 412 9.17 -11.71 9.79
CA GLU A 412 8.85 -11.65 8.36
C GLU A 412 9.91 -10.89 7.55
N ARG A 413 11.05 -10.48 8.15
CA ARG A 413 12.11 -9.70 7.48
C ARG A 413 12.57 -10.33 6.17
N LEU A 414 12.82 -11.63 6.17
CA LEU A 414 13.27 -12.35 4.97
C LEU A 414 12.21 -12.33 3.87
N ASN A 415 10.95 -12.54 4.23
CA ASN A 415 9.82 -12.55 3.30
C ASN A 415 9.54 -11.14 2.73
N TYR A 416 9.64 -10.11 3.58
CA TYR A 416 9.54 -8.70 3.19
C TYR A 416 10.60 -8.32 2.15
N TYR A 417 11.87 -8.64 2.37
CA TYR A 417 12.92 -8.33 1.39
C TYR A 417 12.82 -9.20 0.13
N LYS A 418 12.37 -10.46 0.26
CA LYS A 418 12.13 -11.35 -0.89
C LYS A 418 11.08 -10.75 -1.82
N THR A 419 9.93 -10.33 -1.29
CA THR A 419 8.85 -9.76 -2.10
C THR A 419 9.20 -8.40 -2.71
N LEU A 420 10.03 -7.59 -2.05
CA LEU A 420 10.61 -6.38 -2.67
C LEU A 420 11.56 -6.70 -3.83
N LYS A 421 12.35 -7.78 -3.71
CA LYS A 421 13.20 -8.25 -4.81
C LYS A 421 12.38 -8.71 -6.01
N GLU A 422 11.30 -9.46 -5.77
CA GLU A 422 10.35 -9.88 -6.82
C GLU A 422 9.69 -8.67 -7.51
N ALA A 423 9.37 -7.62 -6.74
CA ALA A 423 8.88 -6.36 -7.29
C ALA A 423 9.92 -5.67 -8.20
N ASN A 424 11.20 -5.67 -7.82
CA ASN A 424 12.29 -5.17 -8.69
C ASN A 424 12.49 -6.01 -9.96
N ASP A 425 12.17 -7.31 -9.91
CA ASP A 425 12.16 -8.19 -11.06
C ASP A 425 10.92 -7.99 -11.96
N GLY A 426 9.99 -7.10 -11.57
CA GLY A 426 8.84 -6.65 -12.35
C GLY A 426 7.48 -7.22 -11.94
N ASP A 427 7.37 -7.95 -10.82
CA ASP A 427 6.08 -8.44 -10.30
C ASP A 427 5.82 -7.91 -8.88
N LEU A 428 4.95 -6.89 -8.76
CA LEU A 428 4.60 -6.31 -7.46
C LEU A 428 3.56 -7.14 -6.69
N ARG A 429 2.85 -8.08 -7.33
CA ARG A 429 1.71 -8.78 -6.72
C ARG A 429 2.11 -9.57 -5.46
N PRO A 430 3.27 -10.25 -5.39
CA PRO A 430 3.73 -10.86 -4.14
C PRO A 430 3.89 -9.86 -2.99
N PHE A 431 4.41 -8.66 -3.26
CA PHE A 431 4.54 -7.60 -2.25
C PHE A 431 3.17 -7.07 -1.81
N ILE A 432 2.24 -6.86 -2.74
CA ILE A 432 0.87 -6.46 -2.43
C ILE A 432 0.19 -7.51 -1.54
N ARG A 433 0.24 -8.80 -1.92
CA ARG A 433 -0.31 -9.90 -1.10
C ARG A 433 0.32 -9.96 0.29
N PHE A 434 1.62 -9.71 0.39
CA PHE A 434 2.31 -9.63 1.67
C PHE A 434 1.73 -8.51 2.56
N ILE A 435 1.53 -7.32 2.01
CA ILE A 435 0.92 -6.19 2.74
C ILE A 435 -0.54 -6.49 3.12
N VAL A 436 -1.32 -7.09 2.23
CA VAL A 436 -2.67 -7.56 2.51
C VAL A 436 -2.69 -8.54 3.67
N GLN A 437 -1.75 -9.50 3.69
CA GLN A 437 -1.62 -10.45 4.80
C GLN A 437 -1.25 -9.77 6.13
N GLN A 438 -0.35 -8.79 6.13
CA GLN A 438 -0.03 -8.06 7.37
C GLN A 438 -1.21 -7.18 7.83
N THR A 439 -1.99 -6.64 6.89
CA THR A 439 -3.22 -5.90 7.18
C THR A 439 -4.26 -6.81 7.82
N ASP A 440 -4.47 -8.01 7.26
CA ASP A 440 -5.38 -9.03 7.79
C ASP A 440 -5.02 -9.42 9.22
N LYS A 441 -3.73 -9.76 9.47
CA LYS A 441 -3.22 -10.08 10.80
C LYS A 441 -3.45 -8.93 11.80
N THR A 442 -3.25 -7.69 11.37
CA THR A 442 -3.45 -6.50 12.21
C THR A 442 -4.92 -6.32 12.58
N LEU A 443 -5.84 -6.45 11.61
CA LEU A 443 -7.28 -6.38 11.85
C LEU A 443 -7.74 -7.49 12.80
N GLN A 444 -7.30 -8.73 12.54
CA GLN A 444 -7.61 -9.89 13.36
C GLN A 444 -7.17 -9.69 14.82
N TYR A 445 -5.96 -9.16 15.06
CA TYR A 445 -5.48 -8.86 16.40
C TYR A 445 -6.42 -7.94 17.19
N PHE A 446 -6.93 -6.87 16.56
CA PHE A 446 -7.85 -5.95 17.22
C PHE A 446 -9.23 -6.59 17.48
N ILE A 447 -9.74 -7.38 16.53
CA ILE A 447 -11.02 -8.09 16.67
C ILE A 447 -10.93 -9.13 17.79
N ASP A 448 -9.88 -9.96 17.82
CA ASP A 448 -9.70 -11.01 18.82
C ASP A 448 -9.55 -10.42 20.23
N THR A 449 -8.72 -9.38 20.36
CA THR A 449 -8.45 -8.74 21.66
C THR A 449 -9.71 -8.11 22.26
N THR A 450 -10.62 -7.61 21.41
CA THR A 450 -11.85 -6.97 21.88
C THR A 450 -12.95 -7.99 22.16
N THR A 451 -13.08 -9.03 21.31
CA THR A 451 -14.05 -10.11 21.49
C THR A 451 -13.77 -10.94 22.75
N ALA A 452 -12.51 -11.33 22.98
CA ALA A 452 -12.14 -12.10 24.17
C ALA A 452 -12.43 -11.36 25.49
N ASN A 453 -12.38 -10.02 25.49
CA ASN A 453 -12.74 -9.23 26.67
C ASN A 453 -14.25 -9.16 26.89
N LEU A 454 -15.06 -9.10 25.82
CA LEU A 454 -16.52 -9.15 25.94
C LEU A 454 -16.98 -10.48 26.55
N GLU A 455 -16.42 -11.61 26.09
CA GLU A 455 -16.75 -12.92 26.66
C GLU A 455 -16.38 -13.04 28.15
N ASN A 456 -15.28 -12.42 28.57
CA ASN A 456 -14.87 -12.41 29.97
C ASN A 456 -15.75 -11.49 30.83
N GLU A 457 -16.16 -10.33 30.31
CA GLU A 457 -17.11 -9.44 30.99
C GLU A 457 -18.49 -10.10 31.13
N ASP A 458 -18.98 -10.78 30.10
CA ASP A 458 -20.26 -11.50 30.12
C ASP A 458 -20.23 -12.69 31.09
N ARG A 459 -19.13 -13.45 31.15
CA ARG A 459 -18.94 -14.51 32.14
C ARG A 459 -18.88 -13.98 33.57
N ASN A 460 -18.16 -12.89 33.81
CA ASN A 460 -18.07 -12.28 35.13
C ASN A 460 -19.42 -11.71 35.58
N ASN A 461 -20.17 -11.08 34.67
CA ASN A 461 -21.51 -10.58 34.96
C ASN A 461 -22.50 -11.72 35.21
N ALA A 462 -22.42 -12.84 34.46
CA ALA A 462 -23.23 -14.02 34.71
C ALA A 462 -22.93 -14.70 36.06
N GLN A 463 -21.68 -14.63 36.52
CA GLN A 463 -21.28 -15.12 37.85
C GLN A 463 -21.69 -14.19 39.00
N LEU A 464 -21.93 -12.90 38.74
CA LEU A 464 -22.41 -11.93 39.73
C LEU A 464 -23.94 -11.93 39.90
N ILE A 465 -24.67 -12.54 38.96
CA ILE A 465 -26.13 -12.65 38.98
C ILE A 465 -26.59 -13.95 39.69
N HIS A 466 -25.67 -14.87 39.98
CA HIS A 466 -25.86 -16.05 40.84
C HIS A 466 -25.27 -15.81 42.22
#